data_AF-A0A962PEU5-F1
#
_entry.id   AF-A0A962PEU5-F1
#
_cell.length_a   1.000
_cell.length_b   1.000
_cell.length_c   1.000
_cell.angle_alpha   90.00
_cell.angle_beta   90.00
_cell.angle_gamma   90.00
#
_symmetry.space_group_name_H-M   'P 1'
#
loop_
_entity.id
_entity.type
_entity.pdbx_description
1 polymer ?
#
loop_
_entity_poly.entity_id
_entity_poly.type
_entity_poly.pdbx_seq_one_letter_code
_entity_poly.pdbx_strand_id
1 'polypeptide(L)'
;MTFTPVNQPSSFRDVLLEAWCNAEGLRGRPDILRINRHLATASPELAEEMAKIGVRVDVADAKEKSLPASLRSAQDSSRWLLRKQDGNDRSLTGSIQALCGYAQVDHDFRVRDGHRGVNSREIEDRIQQWLALPAQVPVPTPTVTGGLDWEPGPWLSSWETSLPPDQPRYFNNDGFDGSVWLLTGEKAQEDIVEDDDFWANSDYDNAAEIAKNLVACWPNPPAEIAKCAGITLRELQWFTSGKATLDRHVRFDLEALLGIEYDESMGSYVTAGPCVLMANKPMAIKEVYEDLSRGGDASPCEIVPRQGAADPSWRYVLINTYGEPPSIVMAPRGVKITERLPELLMNYDGVRTVAPEFYRDIVSTCARACREPTANIREMKDFVKRYEARWVDCAW
;
A
#
# COMPACT_ATOMS: atom_id res chain seq x y z
N MET A 1 -6.17 20.91 16.94
CA MET A 1 -4.78 20.55 17.22
C MET A 1 -4.72 19.04 17.15
N THR A 2 -4.17 18.54 16.06
CA THR A 2 -4.14 17.09 15.75
C THR A 2 -2.97 16.39 16.44
N PHE A 3 -1.91 17.13 16.79
CA PHE A 3 -0.71 16.61 17.43
C PHE A 3 -0.43 17.31 18.75
N THR A 4 0.06 16.55 19.73
CA THR A 4 0.39 17.04 21.08
C THR A 4 1.73 16.47 21.55
N PRO A 5 2.40 17.12 22.51
CA PRO A 5 3.59 16.55 23.13
C PRO A 5 3.29 15.18 23.77
N VAL A 6 4.24 14.25 23.72
CA VAL A 6 4.06 12.91 24.30
C VAL A 6 3.84 12.94 25.83
N ASN A 7 4.38 13.95 26.49
CA ASN A 7 4.26 14.17 27.93
C ASN A 7 3.00 14.97 28.32
N GLN A 8 2.24 15.48 27.34
CA GLN A 8 1.00 16.23 27.53
C GLN A 8 -0.03 15.79 26.48
N PRO A 9 -0.47 14.52 26.52
CA PRO A 9 -1.48 14.03 25.58
C PRO A 9 -2.82 14.77 25.78
N SER A 10 -3.55 14.95 24.68
CA SER A 10 -4.92 15.49 24.73
C SER A 10 -5.96 14.39 24.89
N SER A 11 -7.13 14.77 25.42
CA SER A 11 -8.29 13.90 25.49
C SER A 11 -8.81 13.58 24.08
N PHE A 12 -9.37 12.38 23.88
CA PHE A 12 -10.00 12.03 22.60
C PHE A 12 -11.18 12.95 22.31
N ARG A 13 -11.96 13.29 23.33
CA ARG A 13 -13.06 14.23 23.23
C ARG A 13 -12.60 15.58 22.67
N ASP A 14 -11.56 16.19 23.22
CA ASP A 14 -11.12 17.52 22.79
C ASP A 14 -10.61 17.48 21.34
N VAL A 15 -9.83 16.45 20.99
CA VAL A 15 -9.34 16.25 19.62
C VAL A 15 -10.49 16.07 18.63
N LEU A 16 -11.51 15.27 18.98
CA LEU A 16 -12.70 15.05 18.12
C LEU A 16 -13.53 16.32 17.96
N LEU A 17 -13.83 17.02 19.06
CA LEU A 17 -14.60 18.27 19.03
C LEU A 17 -13.88 19.34 18.23
N GLU A 18 -12.58 19.49 18.42
CA GLU A 18 -11.79 20.45 17.67
C GLU A 18 -11.73 20.10 16.18
N ALA A 19 -11.59 18.81 15.84
CA ALA A 19 -11.64 18.36 14.46
C ALA A 19 -13.02 18.63 13.82
N TRP A 20 -14.12 18.32 14.50
CA TRP A 20 -15.47 18.60 13.97
C TRP A 20 -15.75 20.10 13.80
N CYS A 21 -15.14 20.96 14.61
CA CYS A 21 -15.28 22.41 14.45
C CYS A 21 -14.45 22.98 13.29
N ASN A 22 -13.24 22.46 13.06
CA ASN A 22 -12.24 23.12 12.20
C ASN A 22 -11.93 22.36 10.90
N ALA A 23 -12.15 21.05 10.85
CA ALA A 23 -11.82 20.23 9.69
C ALA A 23 -13.00 20.19 8.72
N GLU A 24 -12.95 21.02 7.67
CA GLU A 24 -14.07 21.23 6.74
C GLU A 24 -14.61 19.92 6.13
N GLY A 25 -13.72 19.03 5.68
CA GLY A 25 -14.06 17.72 5.11
C GLY A 25 -14.81 16.76 6.05
N LEU A 26 -14.80 16.97 7.36
CA LEU A 26 -15.58 16.16 8.31
C LEU A 26 -17.04 16.59 8.40
N ARG A 27 -17.39 17.78 7.88
CA ARG A 27 -18.75 18.33 7.90
C ARG A 27 -19.38 18.39 9.29
N GLY A 28 -18.56 18.55 10.34
CA GLY A 28 -19.04 18.71 11.70
C GLY A 28 -19.20 17.41 12.46
N ARG A 29 -20.10 17.43 13.44
CA ARG A 29 -20.41 16.32 14.34
C ARG A 29 -21.14 15.21 13.56
N PRO A 30 -20.68 13.95 13.62
CA PRO A 30 -21.33 12.83 12.95
C PRO A 30 -22.52 12.28 13.77
N ASP A 31 -23.42 11.56 13.12
CA ASP A 31 -24.46 10.79 13.81
C ASP A 31 -23.88 9.55 14.52
N ILE A 32 -22.89 8.91 13.88
CA ILE A 32 -22.24 7.69 14.36
C ILE A 32 -20.72 7.88 14.31
N LEU A 33 -20.06 7.71 15.45
CA LEU A 33 -18.62 7.62 15.56
C LEU A 33 -18.22 6.15 15.72
N ARG A 34 -17.58 5.58 14.69
CA ARG A 34 -17.10 4.19 14.74
C ARG A 34 -15.66 4.14 15.24
N ILE A 35 -15.41 3.38 16.31
CA ILE A 35 -14.09 3.29 16.95
C ILE A 35 -13.56 1.85 17.04
N ASN A 36 -12.25 1.74 17.19
CA ASN A 36 -11.60 0.47 17.47
C ASN A 36 -11.92 -0.01 18.91
N ARG A 37 -12.06 -1.32 19.11
CA ARG A 37 -12.25 -1.94 20.43
C ARG A 37 -11.22 -1.51 21.48
N HIS A 38 -9.97 -1.30 21.09
CA HIS A 38 -8.90 -0.90 21.99
C HIS A 38 -9.10 0.53 22.50
N LEU A 39 -9.59 1.45 21.65
CA LEU A 39 -9.97 2.79 22.06
C LEU A 39 -11.18 2.76 23.00
N ALA A 40 -12.18 1.93 22.69
CA ALA A 40 -13.36 1.75 23.55
C ALA A 40 -12.99 1.22 24.95
N THR A 41 -12.00 0.33 25.03
CA THR A 41 -11.46 -0.16 26.32
C THR A 41 -10.62 0.91 27.03
N ALA A 42 -9.83 1.69 26.29
CA ALA A 42 -8.98 2.72 26.85
C ALA A 42 -9.76 3.94 27.35
N SER A 43 -10.93 4.23 26.75
CA SER A 43 -11.82 5.35 27.06
C SER A 43 -13.27 4.86 27.24
N PRO A 44 -13.59 4.20 28.37
CA PRO A 44 -14.89 3.57 28.57
C PRO A 44 -16.05 4.57 28.64
N GLU A 45 -15.78 5.79 29.12
CA GLU A 45 -16.78 6.86 29.26
C GLU A 45 -17.08 7.57 27.93
N LEU A 46 -16.27 7.35 26.88
CA LEU A 46 -16.42 8.03 25.59
C LEU A 46 -17.81 7.85 25.00
N ALA A 47 -18.38 6.64 25.09
CA ALA A 47 -19.71 6.36 24.54
C ALA A 47 -20.81 7.19 25.23
N GLU A 48 -20.74 7.34 26.55
CA GLU A 48 -21.69 8.14 27.31
C GLU A 48 -21.51 9.64 27.03
N GLU A 49 -20.26 10.12 27.02
CA GLU A 49 -19.95 11.52 26.74
C GLU A 49 -20.34 11.94 25.31
N MET A 50 -20.11 11.07 24.33
CA MET A 50 -20.54 11.29 22.94
C MET A 50 -22.08 11.28 22.81
N ALA A 51 -22.76 10.43 23.58
CA ALA A 51 -24.23 10.42 23.59
C ALA A 51 -24.83 11.73 24.13
N LYS A 52 -24.17 12.42 25.08
CA LYS A 52 -24.61 13.74 25.61
C LYS A 52 -24.66 14.81 24.55
N ILE A 53 -23.81 14.71 23.54
CA ILE A 53 -23.81 15.61 22.38
C ILE A 53 -24.57 15.02 21.18
N GLY A 54 -25.24 13.87 21.33
CA GLY A 54 -26.08 13.24 20.32
C GLY A 54 -25.33 12.37 19.30
N VAL A 55 -24.12 11.92 19.62
CA VAL A 55 -23.29 11.04 18.76
C VAL A 55 -23.37 9.62 19.29
N ARG A 56 -23.73 8.65 18.44
CA ARG A 56 -23.70 7.24 18.82
C ARG A 56 -22.31 6.66 18.59
N VAL A 57 -21.73 6.01 19.59
CA VAL A 57 -20.43 5.34 19.44
C VAL A 57 -20.65 3.85 19.10
N ASP A 58 -20.15 3.43 17.95
CA ASP A 58 -20.20 2.04 17.50
C ASP A 58 -18.79 1.41 17.58
N VAL A 59 -18.65 0.32 18.33
CA VAL A 59 -17.37 -0.39 18.46
C VAL A 59 -17.22 -1.40 17.34
N ALA A 60 -16.13 -1.32 16.58
CA ALA A 60 -15.85 -2.22 15.49
C ALA A 60 -15.50 -3.65 15.95
N ASP A 61 -15.89 -4.64 15.15
CA ASP A 61 -15.57 -6.05 15.36
C ASP A 61 -14.05 -6.30 15.36
N ALA A 62 -13.61 -7.33 16.06
CA ALA A 62 -12.21 -7.79 16.07
C ALA A 62 -11.62 -8.06 14.68
N LYS A 63 -12.45 -8.34 13.67
CA LYS A 63 -12.03 -8.57 12.28
C LYS A 63 -11.89 -7.28 11.45
N GLU A 64 -12.40 -6.15 11.93
CA GLU A 64 -12.34 -4.86 11.24
C GLU A 64 -10.94 -4.27 11.35
N LYS A 65 -10.20 -4.26 10.24
CA LYS A 65 -8.81 -3.76 10.19
C LYS A 65 -8.68 -2.32 9.70
N SER A 66 -9.77 -1.72 9.23
CA SER A 66 -9.79 -0.36 8.66
C SER A 66 -9.62 0.76 9.69
N LEU A 67 -9.72 0.45 10.99
CA LEU A 67 -9.64 1.40 12.10
C LEU A 67 -8.43 1.08 12.99
N PRO A 68 -7.20 1.38 12.56
CA PRO A 68 -6.02 1.16 13.39
C PRO A 68 -6.00 2.14 14.56
N ALA A 69 -5.59 1.65 15.73
CA ALA A 69 -5.43 2.47 16.94
C ALA A 69 -3.95 2.63 17.36
N SER A 70 -3.02 1.90 16.74
CA SER A 70 -1.62 1.90 17.21
C SER A 70 -0.90 3.20 16.85
N LEU A 71 0.09 3.58 17.67
CA LEU A 71 0.92 4.78 17.44
C LEU A 71 1.61 4.74 16.07
N ARG A 72 2.09 3.56 15.67
CA ARG A 72 2.77 3.38 14.37
C ARG A 72 1.86 3.75 13.20
N SER A 73 0.59 3.35 13.23
CA SER A 73 -0.36 3.69 12.17
C SER A 73 -0.59 5.20 12.04
N ALA A 74 -0.59 5.91 13.17
CA ALA A 74 -0.66 7.37 13.18
C ALA A 74 0.63 8.00 12.62
N GLN A 75 1.80 7.47 12.98
CA GLN A 75 3.10 7.91 12.45
C GLN A 75 3.20 7.70 10.94
N ASP A 76 2.83 6.51 10.45
CA ASP A 76 2.84 6.16 9.02
C ASP A 76 1.91 7.08 8.23
N SER A 77 0.71 7.37 8.76
CA SER A 77 -0.24 8.30 8.14
C SER A 77 0.26 9.75 8.13
N SER A 78 1.07 10.13 9.12
CA SER A 78 1.62 11.49 9.27
C SER A 78 2.94 11.69 8.51
N ARG A 79 3.56 10.62 8.03
CA ARG A 79 4.84 10.66 7.30
C ARG A 79 4.75 11.56 6.06
N TRP A 80 3.62 11.52 5.37
CA TRP A 80 3.41 12.12 4.05
C TRP A 80 2.54 13.37 4.06
N LEU A 81 2.45 14.07 5.20
CA LEU A 81 1.76 15.36 5.24
C LEU A 81 2.41 16.35 4.28
N LEU A 82 1.61 17.18 3.62
CA LEU A 82 2.07 18.29 2.80
C LEU A 82 2.78 19.35 3.65
N ARG A 83 4.09 19.15 3.87
CA ARG A 83 4.95 20.06 4.62
C ARG A 83 5.20 21.31 3.79
N LYS A 84 5.07 22.47 4.43
CA LYS A 84 5.52 23.76 3.88
C LYS A 84 6.70 24.22 4.70
N GLN A 85 7.73 24.77 4.06
CA GLN A 85 8.84 25.35 4.79
C GLN A 85 8.33 26.49 5.68
N ASP A 86 8.41 26.31 6.99
CA ASP A 86 8.26 27.39 7.97
C ASP A 86 9.30 27.20 9.09
N GLY A 87 10.57 27.32 8.72
CA GLY A 87 11.72 26.98 9.56
C GLY A 87 12.10 28.01 10.63
N ASN A 88 11.19 28.90 11.03
CA ASN A 88 11.54 30.04 11.89
C ASN A 88 11.54 29.71 13.40
N ASP A 89 10.67 28.82 13.88
CA ASP A 89 10.63 28.40 15.29
C ASP A 89 10.94 26.91 15.46
N ARG A 90 12.13 26.62 16.00
CA ARG A 90 12.61 25.24 16.28
C ARG A 90 12.31 24.78 17.70
N SER A 91 11.53 25.52 18.48
CA SER A 91 11.06 25.06 19.78
C SER A 91 10.15 23.84 19.64
N LEU A 92 10.02 23.04 20.72
CA LEU A 92 9.10 21.89 20.73
C LEU A 92 7.67 22.33 20.43
N THR A 93 7.24 23.44 21.03
CA THR A 93 5.91 24.02 20.81
C THR A 93 5.74 24.48 19.37
N GLY A 94 6.71 25.20 18.80
CA GLY A 94 6.70 25.63 17.40
C GLY A 94 6.64 24.46 16.42
N SER A 95 7.43 23.41 16.68
CA SER A 95 7.45 22.19 15.87
C SER A 95 6.09 21.47 15.87
N ILE A 96 5.42 21.40 17.03
CA ILE A 96 4.10 20.77 17.16
C ILE A 96 3.02 21.61 16.45
N GLN A 97 3.08 22.94 16.57
CA GLN A 97 2.19 23.84 15.86
C GLN A 97 2.37 23.73 14.35
N ALA A 98 3.61 23.67 13.86
CA ALA A 98 3.92 23.45 12.46
C ALA A 98 3.34 22.12 11.96
N LEU A 99 3.52 21.02 12.72
CA LEU A 99 2.97 19.71 12.36
C LEU A 99 1.43 19.72 12.31
N CYS A 100 0.77 20.40 13.26
CA CYS A 100 -0.68 20.62 13.22
C CYS A 100 -1.09 21.44 11.98
N GLY A 101 -0.31 22.46 11.63
CA GLY A 101 -0.51 23.26 10.43
C GLY A 101 -0.38 22.43 9.16
N TYR A 102 0.61 21.55 9.05
CA TYR A 102 0.78 20.66 7.91
C TYR A 102 -0.40 19.70 7.75
N ALA A 103 -0.90 19.12 8.86
CA ALA A 103 -2.10 18.28 8.79
C ALA A 103 -3.35 19.05 8.34
N GLN A 104 -3.53 20.30 8.81
CA GLN A 104 -4.63 21.14 8.35
C GLN A 104 -4.50 21.46 6.86
N VAL A 105 -3.31 21.84 6.40
CA VAL A 105 -3.05 22.15 4.99
C VAL A 105 -3.29 20.93 4.10
N ASP A 106 -2.80 19.76 4.52
CA ASP A 106 -3.03 18.49 3.81
C ASP A 106 -4.52 18.16 3.70
N HIS A 107 -5.25 18.28 4.81
CA HIS A 107 -6.70 18.08 4.84
C HIS A 107 -7.44 19.04 3.90
N ASP A 108 -7.17 20.35 4.01
CA ASP A 108 -7.81 21.38 3.19
C ASP A 108 -7.46 21.24 1.71
N PHE A 109 -6.24 20.78 1.41
CA PHE A 109 -5.84 20.44 0.04
C PHE A 109 -6.68 19.29 -0.51
N ARG A 110 -6.81 18.17 0.22
CA ARG A 110 -7.62 17.02 -0.19
C ARG A 110 -9.09 17.37 -0.40
N VAL A 111 -9.65 18.22 0.45
CA VAL A 111 -11.04 18.69 0.34
C VAL A 111 -11.25 19.57 -0.89
N ARG A 112 -10.33 20.49 -1.20
CA ARG A 112 -10.46 21.41 -2.34
C ARG A 112 -10.20 20.76 -3.70
N ASP A 113 -9.18 19.93 -3.80
CA ASP A 113 -8.78 19.30 -5.07
C ASP A 113 -9.57 18.04 -5.41
N GLY A 114 -10.59 17.70 -4.61
CA GLY A 114 -11.58 16.67 -4.93
C GLY A 114 -11.02 15.26 -5.03
N HIS A 115 -9.90 14.98 -4.36
CA HIS A 115 -9.19 13.70 -4.45
C HIS A 115 -8.92 13.24 -5.90
N ARG A 116 -8.47 14.14 -6.79
CA ARG A 116 -7.93 13.74 -8.09
C ARG A 116 -6.87 12.65 -7.90
N GLY A 117 -7.17 11.44 -8.32
CA GLY A 117 -6.31 10.26 -8.13
C GLY A 117 -6.95 9.10 -7.36
N VAL A 118 -8.22 9.19 -6.96
CA VAL A 118 -8.95 8.01 -6.50
C VAL A 118 -9.47 7.26 -7.73
N ASN A 119 -8.93 6.08 -8.01
CA ASN A 119 -9.17 5.27 -9.21
C ASN A 119 -10.63 4.77 -9.40
N SER A 120 -11.62 5.32 -8.69
CA SER A 120 -13.03 4.95 -8.82
C SER A 120 -13.93 6.18 -8.79
N ARG A 121 -14.62 6.43 -9.92
CA ARG A 121 -15.65 7.47 -10.05
C ARG A 121 -16.74 7.34 -8.99
N GLU A 122 -17.08 6.13 -8.57
CA GLU A 122 -18.08 5.91 -7.52
C GLU A 122 -17.62 6.49 -6.17
N ILE A 123 -16.33 6.41 -5.87
CA ILE A 123 -15.78 6.95 -4.63
C ILE A 123 -15.73 8.48 -4.71
N GLU A 124 -15.30 9.04 -5.85
CA GLU A 124 -15.33 10.48 -6.10
C GLU A 124 -16.75 11.03 -5.94
N ASP A 125 -17.75 10.40 -6.56
CA ASP A 125 -19.16 10.80 -6.46
C ASP A 125 -19.66 10.76 -5.01
N ARG A 126 -19.31 9.72 -4.25
CA ARG A 126 -19.68 9.61 -2.83
C ARG A 126 -19.01 10.68 -1.97
N ILE A 127 -17.77 11.04 -2.27
CA ILE A 127 -17.07 12.14 -1.57
C ILE A 127 -17.72 13.47 -1.92
N GLN A 128 -18.06 13.73 -3.18
CA GLN A 128 -18.76 14.96 -3.57
C GLN A 128 -20.14 15.06 -2.91
N GLN A 129 -20.88 13.95 -2.85
CA GLN A 129 -22.15 13.89 -2.11
C GLN A 129 -21.96 14.20 -0.62
N TRP A 130 -20.91 13.66 0.00
CA TRP A 130 -20.57 13.96 1.39
C TRP A 130 -20.22 15.43 1.59
N LEU A 131 -19.38 15.99 0.72
CA LEU A 131 -18.99 17.39 0.78
C LEU A 131 -20.16 18.33 0.51
N ALA A 132 -21.21 17.91 -0.19
CA ALA A 132 -22.43 18.70 -0.38
C ALA A 132 -23.35 18.74 0.85
N LEU A 133 -23.11 17.90 1.88
CA LEU A 133 -23.92 17.89 3.10
C LEU A 133 -23.69 19.17 3.93
N PRO A 134 -24.73 19.66 4.63
CA PRO A 134 -24.60 20.81 5.52
C PRO A 134 -23.68 20.47 6.70
N ALA A 135 -22.78 21.41 7.04
CA ALA A 135 -21.91 21.23 8.19
C ALA A 135 -22.69 21.30 9.51
N GLN A 136 -22.52 20.30 10.37
CA GLN A 136 -23.10 20.22 11.71
C GLN A 136 -22.09 20.67 12.77
N VAL A 137 -21.79 21.96 12.82
CA VAL A 137 -20.80 22.46 13.79
C VAL A 137 -21.31 22.22 15.23
N PRO A 138 -20.54 21.52 16.08
CA PRO A 138 -20.91 21.33 17.49
C PRO A 138 -21.12 22.69 18.18
N VAL A 139 -22.16 22.80 19.01
CA VAL A 139 -22.29 23.95 19.91
C VAL A 139 -21.12 23.91 20.89
N PRO A 140 -20.38 25.02 21.11
CA PRO A 140 -19.29 25.04 22.07
C PRO A 140 -19.83 24.74 23.48
N THR A 141 -19.69 23.49 23.94
CA THR A 141 -19.85 23.17 25.35
C THR A 141 -18.62 23.65 26.09
N PRO A 142 -18.75 24.25 27.28
CA PRO A 142 -17.60 24.61 28.10
C PRO A 142 -16.73 23.36 28.28
N THR A 143 -15.45 23.48 27.91
CA THR A 143 -14.45 22.44 28.09
C THR A 143 -14.50 22.01 29.55
N VAL A 144 -14.92 20.78 29.81
CA VAL A 144 -14.85 20.24 31.17
C VAL A 144 -13.37 20.16 31.50
N THR A 145 -12.95 20.97 32.44
CA THR A 145 -11.55 21.17 32.80
C THR A 145 -10.96 19.87 33.35
N GLY A 146 -9.99 19.32 32.63
CA GLY A 146 -8.79 18.74 33.23
C GLY A 146 -8.79 17.24 33.50
N GLY A 147 -8.80 16.42 32.45
CA GLY A 147 -8.45 15.00 32.57
C GLY A 147 -8.20 14.37 31.21
N LEU A 148 -7.25 13.44 31.14
CA LEU A 148 -7.15 12.52 30.02
C LEU A 148 -8.35 11.57 30.13
N ASP A 149 -9.20 11.52 29.10
CA ASP A 149 -10.38 10.65 29.05
C ASP A 149 -10.03 9.21 28.62
N TRP A 150 -8.74 8.89 28.53
CA TRP A 150 -8.24 7.59 28.12
C TRP A 150 -6.97 7.19 28.86
N GLU A 151 -6.70 5.89 28.95
CA GLU A 151 -5.49 5.34 29.56
C GLU A 151 -4.52 4.76 28.52
N PRO A 152 -3.21 5.07 28.59
CA PRO A 152 -2.20 4.41 27.78
C PRO A 152 -2.18 2.90 28.04
N GLY A 153 -2.04 2.12 26.97
CA GLY A 153 -1.99 0.67 27.10
C GLY A 153 -1.22 0.00 25.96
N PRO A 154 -1.07 -1.35 26.01
CA PRO A 154 -0.31 -2.12 25.02
C PRO A 154 -0.81 -1.97 23.57
N TRP A 155 -2.02 -1.44 23.39
CA TRP A 155 -2.59 -1.16 22.07
C TRP A 155 -1.85 -0.03 21.33
N LEU A 156 -1.25 0.92 22.05
CA LEU A 156 -0.40 1.97 21.45
C LEU A 156 0.86 1.37 20.83
N SER A 157 1.41 0.35 21.48
CA SER A 157 2.66 -0.30 21.13
C SER A 157 2.48 -1.73 20.62
N SER A 158 1.29 -2.05 20.05
CA SER A 158 0.98 -3.39 19.56
C SER A 158 1.91 -3.92 18.46
N TRP A 159 2.77 -3.05 17.91
CA TRP A 159 3.81 -3.37 16.94
C TRP A 159 5.11 -3.91 17.57
N GLU A 160 5.31 -3.75 18.88
CA GLU A 160 6.54 -4.13 19.59
C GLU A 160 6.77 -5.65 19.63
N THR A 161 5.73 -6.46 19.44
CA THR A 161 5.84 -7.93 19.49
C THR A 161 6.67 -8.52 18.33
N SER A 162 6.98 -7.73 17.30
CA SER A 162 7.71 -8.18 16.11
C SER A 162 8.69 -7.13 15.60
N LEU A 163 9.50 -6.53 16.47
CA LEU A 163 10.46 -5.53 16.03
C LEU A 163 11.67 -6.14 15.31
N PRO A 164 12.18 -5.47 14.24
CA PRO A 164 13.50 -5.78 13.72
C PRO A 164 14.56 -5.57 14.81
N PRO A 165 15.75 -6.18 14.66
CA PRO A 165 16.89 -5.89 15.53
C PRO A 165 17.13 -4.38 15.61
N ASP A 166 17.61 -3.90 16.76
CA ASP A 166 17.92 -2.48 16.91
C ASP A 166 19.00 -2.08 15.90
N GLN A 167 18.67 -1.14 15.03
CA GLN A 167 19.57 -0.60 14.03
C GLN A 167 20.10 0.75 14.50
N PRO A 168 21.34 1.14 14.12
CA PRO A 168 21.81 2.50 14.33
C PRO A 168 20.82 3.49 13.72
N ARG A 169 20.73 4.67 14.34
CA ARG A 169 19.85 5.75 13.89
C ARG A 169 20.65 7.01 13.72
N TYR A 170 20.34 7.78 12.69
CA TYR A 170 20.98 9.05 12.43
C TYR A 170 19.95 10.09 12.05
N PHE A 171 20.24 11.34 12.38
CA PHE A 171 19.48 12.48 11.90
C PHE A 171 19.96 12.84 10.50
N ASN A 172 19.05 12.80 9.53
CA ASN A 172 19.25 13.31 8.19
C ASN A 172 18.53 14.65 8.06
N ASN A 173 19.21 15.67 7.57
CA ASN A 173 18.57 16.94 7.24
C ASN A 173 18.27 16.90 5.75
N ASP A 174 17.01 16.63 5.41
CA ASP A 174 16.61 16.59 4.01
C ASP A 174 16.47 18.03 3.50
N GLY A 175 17.24 18.37 2.46
CA GLY A 175 17.19 19.69 1.83
C GLY A 175 15.86 19.95 1.11
N PHE A 176 15.11 18.88 0.80
CA PHE A 176 13.86 18.95 0.04
C PHE A 176 12.69 19.53 0.85
N ASP A 177 12.40 18.95 2.02
CA ASP A 177 11.31 19.41 2.89
C ASP A 177 11.80 20.30 4.06
N GLY A 178 13.11 20.50 4.18
CA GLY A 178 13.75 21.28 5.25
C GLY A 178 13.58 20.66 6.65
N SER A 179 13.15 19.40 6.73
CA SER A 179 12.89 18.69 7.98
C SER A 179 14.05 17.78 8.36
N VAL A 180 14.22 17.62 9.68
CA VAL A 180 15.16 16.65 10.23
C VAL A 180 14.44 15.32 10.40
N TRP A 181 14.90 14.31 9.66
CA TRP A 181 14.39 12.94 9.71
C TRP A 181 15.29 12.07 10.58
N LEU A 182 14.69 11.24 11.44
CA LEU A 182 15.41 10.16 12.11
C LEU A 182 15.31 8.90 11.25
N LEU A 183 16.42 8.52 10.61
CA LEU A 183 16.49 7.35 9.75
C LEU A 183 17.17 6.19 10.49
N THR A 184 16.77 4.96 10.17
CA THR A 184 17.41 3.72 10.62
C THR A 184 18.43 3.23 9.60
N GLY A 185 19.57 2.74 10.06
CA GLY A 185 20.71 2.32 9.25
C GLY A 185 21.99 3.10 9.59
N GLU A 186 23.09 2.73 8.96
CA GLU A 186 24.32 3.51 9.06
C GLU A 186 24.22 4.75 8.16
N LYS A 187 24.63 5.92 8.68
CA LYS A 187 24.77 7.11 7.83
C LYS A 187 25.90 6.81 6.85
N ALA A 188 25.59 6.76 5.55
CA ALA A 188 26.63 6.66 4.54
C ALA A 188 27.65 7.79 4.78
N GLN A 189 28.94 7.46 4.81
CA GLN A 189 29.97 8.49 4.83
C GLN A 189 29.80 9.31 3.56
N GLU A 190 29.76 10.64 3.70
CA GLU A 190 29.75 11.60 2.60
C GLU A 190 31.14 11.56 1.90
N ASP A 191 31.57 10.39 1.42
CA ASP A 191 32.61 10.28 0.41
C ASP A 191 31.93 10.55 -0.93
N ILE A 192 31.77 11.85 -1.18
CA ILE A 192 31.34 12.44 -2.44
C ILE A 192 32.37 12.01 -3.50
N VAL A 193 32.04 10.96 -4.25
CA VAL A 193 32.31 10.99 -5.69
C VAL A 193 31.06 11.65 -6.27
N GLU A 194 31.24 12.86 -6.79
CA GLU A 194 30.25 13.59 -7.58
C GLU A 194 29.80 12.72 -8.75
N ASP A 195 28.76 11.92 -8.54
CA ASP A 195 27.69 11.74 -9.51
C ASP A 195 26.49 12.49 -8.90
N ASP A 196 26.63 13.82 -8.89
CA ASP A 196 25.56 14.77 -8.69
C ASP A 196 24.51 14.49 -9.79
N ASP A 197 23.47 13.72 -9.43
CA ASP A 197 22.08 13.82 -9.92
C ASP A 197 21.25 12.52 -9.77
N PHE A 198 21.78 11.41 -9.22
CA PHE A 198 21.07 10.12 -9.33
C PHE A 198 20.15 9.69 -8.17
N TRP A 199 20.15 10.35 -7.00
CA TRP A 199 19.35 9.86 -5.84
C TRP A 199 18.73 10.94 -4.93
N ALA A 200 18.69 12.21 -5.36
CA ALA A 200 18.17 13.32 -4.55
C ALA A 200 16.80 13.86 -5.00
N ASN A 201 16.12 13.16 -5.91
CA ASN A 201 14.70 13.38 -6.14
C ASN A 201 13.90 12.48 -5.19
N SER A 202 12.92 13.08 -4.53
CA SER A 202 11.96 12.46 -3.63
C SER A 202 11.08 11.45 -4.39
N ASP A 203 11.69 10.36 -4.82
CA ASP A 203 11.04 9.27 -5.52
C ASP A 203 10.44 8.33 -4.47
N TYR A 204 9.12 8.15 -4.54
CA TYR A 204 8.36 7.32 -3.62
C TYR A 204 8.88 5.88 -3.72
N ASP A 205 9.69 5.46 -2.74
CA ASP A 205 10.22 4.10 -2.68
C ASP A 205 9.12 3.09 -2.31
N ASN A 206 8.40 2.66 -3.34
CA ASN A 206 7.28 1.72 -3.29
C ASN A 206 7.70 0.24 -3.45
N ALA A 207 8.99 -0.07 -3.50
CA ALA A 207 9.47 -1.43 -3.75
C ALA A 207 8.91 -2.46 -2.74
N ALA A 208 8.78 -2.05 -1.46
CA ALA A 208 8.19 -2.91 -0.43
C ALA A 208 6.71 -3.26 -0.69
N GLU A 209 5.95 -2.32 -1.26
CA GLU A 209 4.53 -2.50 -1.58
C GLU A 209 4.36 -3.41 -2.79
N ILE A 210 5.17 -3.20 -3.82
CA ILE A 210 5.23 -4.05 -5.01
C ILE A 210 5.62 -5.48 -4.60
N ALA A 211 6.71 -5.63 -3.83
CA ALA A 211 7.17 -6.93 -3.35
C ALA A 211 6.10 -7.65 -2.52
N LYS A 212 5.34 -6.93 -1.69
CA LYS A 212 4.23 -7.50 -0.91
C LYS A 212 3.17 -8.13 -1.80
N ASN A 213 2.77 -7.44 -2.88
CA ASN A 213 1.75 -7.92 -3.80
C ASN A 213 2.29 -9.05 -4.68
N LEU A 214 3.52 -8.93 -5.18
CA LEU A 214 4.20 -9.99 -5.94
C LEU A 214 4.40 -11.26 -5.12
N VAL A 215 4.92 -11.18 -3.90
CA VAL A 215 5.09 -12.36 -3.01
C VAL A 215 3.75 -13.04 -2.71
N ALA A 216 2.65 -12.29 -2.64
CA ALA A 216 1.32 -12.86 -2.43
C ALA A 216 0.75 -13.57 -3.68
N CYS A 217 1.19 -13.14 -4.86
CA CYS A 217 0.82 -13.70 -6.15
C CYS A 217 1.86 -14.66 -6.71
N TRP A 218 3.03 -14.82 -6.08
CA TRP A 218 4.07 -15.68 -6.60
C TRP A 218 3.66 -17.16 -6.49
N PRO A 219 4.08 -18.03 -7.44
CA PRO A 219 3.76 -19.44 -7.37
C PRO A 219 4.36 -20.18 -6.17
N ASN A 220 5.51 -19.73 -5.68
CA ASN A 220 6.24 -20.35 -4.57
C ASN A 220 5.84 -19.75 -3.22
N PRO A 221 5.91 -20.53 -2.13
CA PRO A 221 5.70 -20.02 -0.77
C PRO A 221 6.66 -18.87 -0.43
N PRO A 222 6.24 -17.87 0.37
CA PRO A 222 7.09 -16.77 0.81
C PRO A 222 8.40 -17.20 1.49
N ALA A 223 8.40 -18.36 2.17
CA ALA A 223 9.59 -18.91 2.81
C ALA A 223 10.66 -19.35 1.79
N GLU A 224 10.26 -19.85 0.63
CA GLU A 224 11.19 -20.23 -0.44
C GLU A 224 11.75 -18.99 -1.13
N ILE A 225 10.92 -17.97 -1.37
CA ILE A 225 11.35 -16.68 -1.92
C ILE A 225 12.39 -16.03 -1.00
N ALA A 226 12.11 -15.96 0.30
CA ALA A 226 13.03 -15.43 1.30
C ALA A 226 14.38 -16.17 1.26
N LYS A 227 14.35 -17.51 1.25
CA LYS A 227 15.54 -18.35 1.19
C LYS A 227 16.35 -18.10 -0.09
N CYS A 228 15.69 -17.93 -1.24
CA CYS A 228 16.36 -17.63 -2.52
C CYS A 228 17.01 -16.25 -2.52
N ALA A 229 16.40 -15.26 -1.86
CA ALA A 229 16.97 -13.92 -1.67
C ALA A 229 18.00 -13.85 -0.51
N GLY A 230 18.38 -14.98 0.09
CA GLY A 230 19.38 -15.01 1.16
C GLY A 230 18.90 -14.47 2.51
N ILE A 231 17.59 -14.32 2.71
CA ILE A 231 16.99 -13.78 3.93
C ILE A 231 16.07 -14.77 4.64
N THR A 232 15.75 -14.46 5.89
CA THR A 232 14.71 -15.17 6.64
C THR A 232 13.32 -14.74 6.19
N LEU A 233 12.34 -15.63 6.38
CA LEU A 233 10.92 -15.29 6.16
C LEU A 233 10.48 -14.07 6.98
N ARG A 234 11.06 -13.89 8.18
CA ARG A 234 10.74 -12.78 9.07
C ARG A 234 11.24 -11.44 8.51
N GLU A 235 12.45 -11.41 7.95
CA GLU A 235 13.00 -10.23 7.26
C GLU A 235 12.17 -9.87 6.02
N LEU A 236 11.78 -10.86 5.21
CA LEU A 236 10.88 -10.61 4.09
C LEU A 236 9.53 -10.02 4.53
N GLN A 237 8.96 -10.54 5.63
CA GLN A 237 7.72 -10.01 6.20
C GLN A 237 7.89 -8.60 6.76
N TRP A 238 9.05 -8.28 7.34
CA TRP A 238 9.33 -6.92 7.79
C TRP A 238 9.45 -5.95 6.62
N PHE A 239 10.20 -6.33 5.58
CA PHE A 239 10.33 -5.52 4.38
C PHE A 239 8.98 -5.24 3.72
N THR A 240 8.23 -6.30 3.39
CA THR A 240 6.91 -6.19 2.73
C THR A 240 5.81 -5.54 3.58
N SER A 241 6.07 -5.28 4.87
CA SER A 241 5.17 -4.51 5.74
C SER A 241 5.69 -3.12 6.08
N GLY A 242 6.78 -2.67 5.43
CA GLY A 242 7.42 -1.38 5.72
C GLY A 242 8.02 -1.30 7.13
N LYS A 243 8.25 -2.46 7.78
CA LYS A 243 8.73 -2.52 9.16
C LYS A 243 10.24 -2.31 9.28
N ALA A 244 10.99 -2.76 8.29
CA ALA A 244 12.44 -2.64 8.20
C ALA A 244 12.87 -2.59 6.74
N THR A 245 13.96 -1.89 6.44
CA THR A 245 14.65 -2.00 5.16
C THR A 245 15.50 -3.26 5.12
N LEU A 246 15.77 -3.75 3.91
CA LEU A 246 16.78 -4.78 3.69
C LEU A 246 18.13 -4.11 3.40
N ASP A 247 19.22 -4.85 3.64
CA ASP A 247 20.54 -4.46 3.13
C ASP A 247 20.48 -4.21 1.61
N ARG A 248 21.27 -3.26 1.10
CA ARG A 248 21.21 -2.82 -0.29
C ARG A 248 21.41 -3.97 -1.29
N HIS A 249 22.38 -4.86 -1.03
CA HIS A 249 22.66 -5.97 -1.95
C HIS A 249 21.53 -7.00 -1.92
N VAL A 250 21.08 -7.34 -0.71
CA VAL A 250 19.97 -8.27 -0.50
C VAL A 250 18.66 -7.76 -1.10
N ARG A 251 18.41 -6.45 -0.98
CA ARG A 251 17.28 -5.77 -1.58
C ARG A 251 17.30 -5.90 -3.09
N PHE A 252 18.45 -5.58 -3.71
CA PHE A 252 18.64 -5.69 -5.15
C PHE A 252 18.42 -7.12 -5.65
N ASP A 253 18.92 -8.12 -4.92
CA ASP A 253 18.71 -9.54 -5.25
C ASP A 253 17.22 -9.93 -5.16
N LEU A 254 16.49 -9.41 -4.17
CA LEU A 254 15.05 -9.62 -4.05
C LEU A 254 14.25 -8.93 -5.17
N GLU A 255 14.60 -7.70 -5.51
CA GLU A 255 14.01 -6.93 -6.62
C GLU A 255 14.22 -7.67 -7.94
N ALA A 256 15.44 -8.11 -8.23
CA ALA A 256 15.77 -8.89 -9.42
C ALA A 256 15.04 -10.25 -9.46
N LEU A 257 14.88 -10.92 -8.31
CA LEU A 257 14.15 -12.18 -8.20
C LEU A 257 12.67 -12.02 -8.54
N LEU A 258 12.06 -10.92 -8.10
CA LEU A 258 10.64 -10.63 -8.26
C LEU A 258 10.31 -9.89 -9.56
N GLY A 259 11.32 -9.37 -10.26
CA GLY A 259 11.13 -8.55 -11.46
C GLY A 259 10.63 -7.16 -11.10
N ILE A 260 11.25 -6.53 -10.11
CA ILE A 260 10.97 -5.15 -9.72
C ILE A 260 12.07 -4.30 -10.34
N GLU A 261 11.69 -3.31 -11.12
CA GLU A 261 12.62 -2.41 -11.81
C GLU A 261 12.31 -0.96 -11.44
N TYR A 262 13.31 -0.11 -11.52
CA TYR A 262 13.14 1.32 -11.29
C TYR A 262 12.79 2.00 -12.62
N ASP A 263 11.62 2.66 -12.68
CA ASP A 263 11.23 3.44 -13.84
C ASP A 263 11.67 4.90 -13.64
N GLU A 264 12.76 5.28 -14.31
CA GLU A 264 13.31 6.63 -14.28
C GLU A 264 12.31 7.69 -14.76
N SER A 265 11.37 7.33 -15.63
CA SER A 265 10.38 8.28 -16.16
C SER A 265 9.27 8.59 -15.16
N MET A 266 8.95 7.63 -14.28
CA MET A 266 7.94 7.77 -13.25
C MET A 266 8.52 8.11 -11.87
N GLY A 267 9.84 8.00 -11.69
CA GLY A 267 10.47 8.20 -10.38
C GLY A 267 9.96 7.21 -9.33
N SER A 268 9.73 5.96 -9.72
CA SER A 268 9.22 4.92 -8.81
C SER A 268 9.57 3.53 -9.30
N TYR A 269 9.51 2.55 -8.40
CA TYR A 269 9.63 1.15 -8.80
C TYR A 269 8.34 0.68 -9.46
N VAL A 270 8.47 -0.26 -10.39
CA VAL A 270 7.38 -0.89 -11.12
C VAL A 270 7.58 -2.40 -11.18
N THR A 271 6.48 -3.14 -11.35
CA THR A 271 6.55 -4.56 -11.68
C THR A 271 6.93 -4.72 -13.16
N ALA A 272 8.10 -5.29 -13.43
CA ALA A 272 8.57 -5.64 -14.77
C ALA A 272 8.23 -7.10 -15.10
N GLY A 273 7.44 -7.31 -16.14
CA GLY A 273 7.25 -8.61 -16.77
C GLY A 273 8.47 -9.02 -17.61
N PRO A 274 8.53 -10.28 -18.09
CA PRO A 274 7.49 -11.30 -18.04
C PRO A 274 7.60 -12.23 -16.82
N CYS A 275 6.46 -12.60 -16.22
CA CYS A 275 6.42 -13.51 -15.07
C CYS A 275 5.15 -14.40 -15.05
N VAL A 276 5.20 -15.47 -14.24
CA VAL A 276 4.04 -16.31 -13.89
C VAL A 276 3.55 -15.92 -12.49
N LEU A 277 2.25 -15.70 -12.36
CA LEU A 277 1.57 -15.34 -11.12
C LEU A 277 0.46 -16.35 -10.82
N MET A 278 0.04 -16.42 -9.56
CA MET A 278 -1.10 -17.18 -9.08
C MET A 278 -2.15 -16.25 -8.51
N ALA A 279 -3.40 -16.42 -8.97
CA ALA A 279 -4.55 -15.71 -8.43
C ALA A 279 -4.94 -16.29 -7.06
N ASN A 280 -4.22 -15.89 -6.01
CA ASN A 280 -4.48 -16.31 -4.62
C ASN A 280 -5.26 -15.26 -3.82
N LYS A 281 -4.93 -13.97 -4.00
CA LYS A 281 -5.51 -12.85 -3.25
C LYS A 281 -6.06 -11.80 -4.21
N PRO A 282 -7.37 -11.47 -4.14
CA PRO A 282 -8.01 -10.58 -5.12
C PRO A 282 -7.35 -9.20 -5.22
N MET A 283 -7.05 -8.57 -4.08
CA MET A 283 -6.41 -7.25 -4.10
C MET A 283 -4.99 -7.34 -4.63
N ALA A 284 -4.18 -8.30 -4.17
CA ALA A 284 -2.79 -8.40 -4.63
C ALA A 284 -2.68 -8.64 -6.15
N ILE A 285 -3.56 -9.47 -6.73
CA ILE A 285 -3.53 -9.70 -8.18
C ILE A 285 -4.01 -8.47 -8.97
N LYS A 286 -4.96 -7.70 -8.41
CA LYS A 286 -5.41 -6.45 -9.01
C LYS A 286 -4.27 -5.42 -9.07
N GLU A 287 -3.59 -5.19 -7.94
CA GLU A 287 -2.46 -4.24 -7.87
C GLU A 287 -1.32 -4.65 -8.82
N VAL A 288 -0.90 -5.93 -8.81
CA VAL A 288 0.16 -6.42 -9.72
C VAL A 288 -0.26 -6.29 -11.20
N TYR A 289 -1.55 -6.51 -11.50
CA TYR A 289 -2.06 -6.31 -12.85
C TYR A 289 -2.04 -4.85 -13.28
N GLU A 290 -2.43 -3.92 -12.39
CA GLU A 290 -2.39 -2.48 -12.67
C GLU A 290 -0.96 -2.02 -12.96
N ASP A 291 0.03 -2.49 -12.20
CA ASP A 291 1.45 -2.23 -12.45
C ASP A 291 1.90 -2.79 -13.81
N LEU A 292 1.68 -4.09 -14.05
CA LEU A 292 2.09 -4.77 -15.29
C LEU A 292 1.44 -4.14 -16.53
N SER A 293 0.19 -3.69 -16.41
CA SER A 293 -0.57 -3.09 -17.50
C SER A 293 -0.32 -1.58 -17.64
N ARG A 294 0.54 -0.96 -16.83
CA ARG A 294 0.71 0.52 -16.80
C ARG A 294 -0.64 1.26 -16.69
N GLY A 295 -1.55 0.73 -15.88
CA GLY A 295 -2.88 1.30 -15.68
C GLY A 295 -3.89 1.03 -16.81
N GLY A 296 -3.72 -0.04 -17.60
CA GLY A 296 -4.72 -0.50 -18.56
C GLY A 296 -4.27 -0.81 -19.98
N ASP A 297 -2.98 -0.65 -20.27
CA ASP A 297 -2.33 -0.98 -21.54
C ASP A 297 -2.09 -2.49 -21.71
N ALA A 298 -3.09 -3.29 -21.31
CA ALA A 298 -3.11 -4.73 -21.50
C ALA A 298 -4.50 -5.22 -21.88
N SER A 299 -4.54 -6.32 -22.62
CA SER A 299 -5.76 -7.04 -23.01
C SER A 299 -5.71 -8.48 -22.47
N PRO A 300 -5.97 -8.69 -21.17
CA PRO A 300 -5.87 -10.02 -20.57
C PRO A 300 -6.97 -10.95 -21.09
N CYS A 301 -6.62 -12.19 -21.42
CA CYS A 301 -7.59 -13.19 -21.87
C CYS A 301 -7.27 -14.59 -21.31
N GLU A 302 -8.30 -15.36 -20.98
CA GLU A 302 -8.13 -16.79 -20.69
C GLU A 302 -7.86 -17.55 -21.99
N ILE A 303 -6.84 -18.39 -21.95
CA ILE A 303 -6.45 -19.23 -23.07
C ILE A 303 -6.99 -20.65 -22.86
N VAL A 304 -7.69 -21.18 -23.86
CA VAL A 304 -8.16 -22.58 -23.91
C VAL A 304 -7.73 -23.27 -25.20
N PRO A 305 -7.42 -24.58 -25.20
CA PRO A 305 -7.06 -25.26 -26.43
C PRO A 305 -8.28 -25.39 -27.35
N ARG A 306 -8.13 -25.08 -28.64
CA ARG A 306 -9.20 -25.22 -29.64
C ARG A 306 -9.68 -26.67 -29.81
N GLN A 307 -8.83 -27.64 -29.44
CA GLN A 307 -9.07 -29.08 -29.53
C GLN A 307 -8.47 -29.76 -28.30
N GLY A 308 -9.19 -30.72 -27.73
CA GLY A 308 -8.81 -31.41 -26.49
C GLY A 308 -9.38 -30.73 -25.24
N ALA A 309 -9.08 -31.32 -24.08
CA ALA A 309 -9.49 -30.77 -22.79
C ALA A 309 -8.50 -29.71 -22.31
N ALA A 310 -9.02 -28.61 -21.75
CA ALA A 310 -8.23 -27.69 -20.95
C ALA A 310 -7.77 -28.36 -19.64
N ASP A 311 -6.73 -27.82 -19.02
CA ASP A 311 -6.26 -28.26 -17.71
C ASP A 311 -7.42 -28.24 -16.69
N PRO A 312 -7.68 -29.33 -15.96
CA PRO A 312 -8.80 -29.43 -15.04
C PRO A 312 -8.55 -28.68 -13.71
N SER A 313 -7.31 -28.32 -13.41
CA SER A 313 -6.91 -27.66 -12.17
C SER A 313 -6.77 -26.15 -12.34
N TRP A 314 -6.33 -25.68 -13.51
CA TRP A 314 -5.94 -24.29 -13.73
C TRP A 314 -6.64 -23.65 -14.94
N ARG A 315 -6.97 -22.37 -14.80
CA ARG A 315 -7.21 -21.42 -15.90
C ARG A 315 -5.93 -20.63 -16.10
N TYR A 316 -5.53 -20.45 -17.35
CA TYR A 316 -4.34 -19.67 -17.70
C TYR A 316 -4.82 -18.39 -18.38
N VAL A 317 -4.57 -17.26 -17.74
CA VAL A 317 -4.86 -15.93 -18.29
C VAL A 317 -3.56 -15.32 -18.79
N LEU A 318 -3.50 -15.02 -20.07
CA LEU A 318 -2.39 -14.30 -20.67
C LEU A 318 -2.64 -12.80 -20.49
N ILE A 319 -1.74 -12.11 -19.78
CA ILE A 319 -1.70 -10.65 -19.72
C ILE A 319 -0.86 -10.20 -20.91
N ASN A 320 -1.53 -9.76 -21.97
CA ASN A 320 -0.87 -9.23 -23.15
C ASN A 320 -0.82 -7.70 -23.09
N THR A 321 0.37 -7.15 -22.88
CA THR A 321 0.67 -5.73 -22.89
C THR A 321 1.10 -5.28 -24.29
N TYR A 322 0.74 -4.07 -24.70
CA TYR A 322 1.12 -3.58 -26.02
C TYR A 322 2.62 -3.23 -26.07
N GLY A 323 3.35 -3.87 -26.98
CA GLY A 323 4.79 -3.60 -27.18
C GLY A 323 5.71 -4.17 -26.08
N GLU A 324 5.16 -4.90 -25.11
CA GLU A 324 5.90 -5.48 -24.00
C GLU A 324 5.69 -7.01 -23.91
N PRO A 325 6.65 -7.76 -23.33
CA PRO A 325 6.50 -9.19 -23.12
C PRO A 325 5.28 -9.57 -22.25
N PRO A 326 4.56 -10.65 -22.59
CA PRO A 326 3.39 -11.09 -21.82
C PRO A 326 3.76 -11.73 -20.46
N SER A 327 2.85 -11.60 -19.51
CA SER A 327 2.84 -12.35 -18.25
C SER A 327 1.67 -13.34 -18.21
N ILE A 328 1.74 -14.36 -17.35
CA ILE A 328 0.70 -15.40 -17.24
C ILE A 328 0.17 -15.48 -15.81
N VAL A 329 -1.14 -15.41 -15.64
CA VAL A 329 -1.81 -15.67 -14.36
C VAL A 329 -2.42 -17.07 -14.38
N MET A 330 -2.00 -17.91 -13.44
CA MET A 330 -2.62 -19.17 -13.12
C MET A 330 -3.73 -18.96 -12.08
N ALA A 331 -4.97 -19.32 -12.43
CA ALA A 331 -6.11 -19.21 -11.53
C ALA A 331 -6.71 -20.60 -11.26
N PRO A 332 -6.81 -21.04 -9.99
CA PRO A 332 -7.28 -22.38 -9.67
C PRO A 332 -8.77 -22.52 -10.00
N ARG A 333 -9.15 -23.58 -10.72
CA ARG A 333 -10.56 -23.85 -11.06
C ARG A 333 -11.37 -24.15 -9.79
N GLY A 334 -12.61 -23.67 -9.76
CA GLY A 334 -13.55 -23.90 -8.65
C GLY A 334 -13.33 -23.00 -7.42
N VAL A 335 -12.40 -22.05 -7.46
CA VAL A 335 -12.16 -21.09 -6.38
C VAL A 335 -12.83 -19.75 -6.71
N LYS A 336 -13.41 -19.10 -5.69
CA LYS A 336 -14.18 -17.84 -5.84
C LYS A 336 -13.42 -16.70 -6.54
N ILE A 337 -12.10 -16.60 -6.34
CA ILE A 337 -11.29 -15.54 -6.97
C ILE A 337 -11.28 -15.66 -8.49
N THR A 338 -11.32 -16.89 -9.01
CA THR A 338 -11.22 -17.21 -10.43
C THR A 338 -12.43 -16.71 -11.21
N GLU A 339 -13.61 -16.74 -10.60
CA GLU A 339 -14.83 -16.17 -11.17
C GLU A 339 -14.85 -14.64 -11.14
N ARG A 340 -14.02 -14.03 -10.29
CA ARG A 340 -13.89 -12.57 -10.15
C ARG A 340 -12.79 -11.98 -11.03
N LEU A 341 -12.04 -12.78 -11.79
CA LEU A 341 -10.99 -12.25 -12.67
C LEU A 341 -11.47 -11.14 -13.61
N PRO A 342 -12.68 -11.19 -14.21
CA PRO A 342 -13.17 -10.07 -15.03
C PRO A 342 -13.37 -8.76 -14.25
N GLU A 343 -13.59 -8.83 -12.93
CA GLU A 343 -13.70 -7.64 -12.05
C GLU A 343 -12.32 -7.11 -11.62
N LEU A 344 -11.31 -7.98 -11.59
CA LEU A 344 -9.97 -7.70 -11.06
C LEU A 344 -8.99 -7.27 -12.14
N LEU A 345 -9.18 -7.74 -13.38
CA LEU A 345 -8.33 -7.46 -14.51
C LEU A 345 -9.08 -6.54 -15.48
N MET A 346 -8.72 -5.25 -15.51
CA MET A 346 -9.32 -4.29 -16.45
C MET A 346 -9.11 -4.77 -17.89
N ASN A 347 -10.06 -4.49 -18.80
CA ASN A 347 -10.00 -4.94 -20.21
C ASN A 347 -9.94 -6.46 -20.41
N TYR A 348 -10.46 -7.24 -19.45
CA TYR A 348 -10.55 -8.70 -19.60
C TYR A 348 -11.40 -9.11 -20.82
N ASP A 349 -10.74 -9.68 -21.82
CA ASP A 349 -11.28 -9.99 -23.14
C ASP A 349 -11.97 -11.38 -23.19
N GLY A 350 -12.22 -11.98 -22.03
CA GLY A 350 -12.88 -13.27 -21.93
C GLY A 350 -11.97 -14.43 -22.34
N VAL A 351 -12.52 -15.38 -23.11
CA VAL A 351 -11.88 -16.66 -23.44
C VAL A 351 -11.46 -16.69 -24.91
N ARG A 352 -10.19 -16.99 -25.18
CA ARG A 352 -9.64 -17.20 -26.52
C ARG A 352 -9.21 -18.65 -26.73
N THR A 353 -9.60 -19.19 -27.87
CA THR A 353 -9.19 -20.53 -28.30
C THR A 353 -7.87 -20.47 -29.05
N VAL A 354 -6.89 -21.30 -28.67
CA VAL A 354 -5.55 -21.32 -29.28
C VAL A 354 -5.16 -22.70 -29.81
N ALA A 355 -4.06 -22.76 -30.55
CA ALA A 355 -3.47 -24.03 -31.00
C ALA A 355 -3.11 -24.93 -29.79
N PRO A 356 -3.40 -26.25 -29.83
CA PRO A 356 -3.12 -27.15 -28.70
C PRO A 356 -1.64 -27.25 -28.32
N GLU A 357 -0.73 -26.99 -29.27
CA GLU A 357 0.72 -26.96 -29.05
C GLU A 357 1.10 -25.75 -28.20
N PHE A 358 0.54 -24.58 -28.52
CA PHE A 358 0.75 -23.34 -27.76
C PHE A 358 0.21 -23.47 -26.34
N TYR A 359 -1.00 -24.02 -26.20
CA TYR A 359 -1.59 -24.29 -24.88
C TYR A 359 -0.70 -25.21 -24.03
N ARG A 360 -0.20 -26.31 -24.63
CA ARG A 360 0.70 -27.25 -23.94
C ARG A 360 2.02 -26.59 -23.52
N ASP A 361 2.55 -25.67 -24.31
CA ASP A 361 3.77 -24.93 -23.94
C ASP A 361 3.51 -23.91 -22.82
N ILE A 362 2.35 -23.22 -22.81
CA ILE A 362 1.94 -22.38 -21.67
C ILE A 362 1.89 -23.21 -20.38
N VAL A 363 1.18 -24.34 -20.40
CA VAL A 363 1.05 -25.25 -19.25
C VAL A 363 2.43 -25.71 -18.78
N SER A 364 3.29 -26.13 -19.71
CA SER A 364 4.63 -26.63 -19.40
C SER A 364 5.55 -25.52 -18.87
N THR A 365 5.45 -24.31 -19.42
CA THR A 365 6.22 -23.13 -18.97
C THR A 365 5.81 -22.76 -17.56
N CYS A 366 4.50 -22.67 -17.29
CA CYS A 366 3.99 -22.43 -15.95
C CYS A 366 4.48 -23.49 -14.96
N ALA A 367 4.39 -24.77 -15.31
CA ALA A 367 4.87 -25.85 -14.46
C ALA A 367 6.38 -25.78 -14.16
N ARG A 368 7.21 -25.29 -15.09
CA ARG A 368 8.65 -25.07 -14.86
C ARG A 368 8.91 -23.82 -14.03
N ALA A 369 8.20 -22.72 -14.32
CA ALA A 369 8.28 -21.45 -13.59
C ALA A 369 7.93 -21.61 -12.11
N CYS A 370 6.98 -22.50 -11.77
CA CYS A 370 6.56 -22.76 -10.39
C CYS A 370 7.53 -23.64 -9.58
N ARG A 371 8.60 -24.20 -10.18
CA ARG A 371 9.47 -25.17 -9.48
C ARG A 371 10.30 -24.54 -8.36
N GLU A 372 10.81 -23.34 -8.60
CA GLU A 372 11.62 -22.58 -7.66
C GLU A 372 11.48 -21.08 -7.98
N PRO A 373 11.62 -20.18 -6.99
CA PRO A 373 11.45 -18.74 -7.21
C PRO A 373 12.28 -18.17 -8.37
N THR A 374 13.54 -18.60 -8.50
CA THR A 374 14.49 -18.13 -9.53
C THR A 374 14.16 -18.64 -10.93
N ALA A 375 13.37 -19.72 -11.06
CA ALA A 375 12.97 -20.25 -12.36
C ALA A 375 11.89 -19.40 -13.02
N ASN A 376 11.09 -18.66 -12.25
CA ASN A 376 9.91 -17.97 -12.77
C ASN A 376 10.22 -17.03 -13.95
N ILE A 377 11.01 -15.98 -13.69
CA ILE A 377 11.39 -14.99 -14.71
C ILE A 377 12.23 -15.64 -15.81
N ARG A 378 13.13 -16.57 -15.47
CA ARG A 378 13.96 -17.27 -16.46
C ARG A 378 13.13 -18.04 -17.48
N GLU A 379 12.22 -18.89 -17.01
CA GLU A 379 11.36 -19.71 -17.88
C GLU A 379 10.39 -18.85 -18.70
N MET A 380 9.94 -17.73 -18.14
CA MET A 380 9.12 -16.76 -18.87
C MET A 380 9.90 -15.99 -19.94
N LYS A 381 11.13 -15.56 -19.65
CA LYS A 381 12.01 -14.95 -20.68
C LYS A 381 12.25 -15.93 -21.84
N ASP A 382 12.46 -17.21 -21.55
CA ASP A 382 12.60 -18.23 -22.59
C ASP A 382 11.30 -18.43 -23.38
N PHE A 383 10.13 -18.38 -22.73
CA PHE A 383 8.83 -18.44 -23.41
C PHE A 383 8.61 -17.25 -24.34
N VAL A 384 8.86 -16.04 -23.85
CA VAL A 384 8.74 -14.80 -24.62
C VAL A 384 9.63 -14.83 -25.84
N LYS A 385 10.87 -15.32 -25.72
CA LYS A 385 11.78 -15.49 -26.85
C LYS A 385 11.26 -16.50 -27.88
N ARG A 386 10.60 -17.58 -27.46
CA ARG A 386 10.00 -18.57 -28.40
C ARG A 386 8.84 -17.97 -29.21
N TYR A 387 8.13 -16.97 -28.68
CA TYR A 387 6.95 -16.37 -29.31
C TYR A 387 7.11 -14.90 -29.66
N GLU A 388 8.34 -14.43 -29.86
CA GLU A 388 8.68 -13.03 -30.18
C GLU A 388 7.82 -12.44 -31.29
N ALA A 389 7.73 -13.13 -32.42
CA ALA A 389 6.93 -12.70 -33.56
C ALA A 389 5.42 -12.59 -33.29
N ARG A 390 4.89 -13.19 -32.21
CA ARG A 390 3.45 -13.11 -31.88
C ARG A 390 3.15 -11.95 -30.96
N TRP A 391 3.99 -11.71 -29.97
CA TRP A 391 3.70 -10.71 -28.95
C TRP A 391 4.06 -9.29 -29.39
N VAL A 392 5.10 -9.14 -30.21
CA VAL A 392 5.46 -7.85 -30.82
C VAL A 392 4.28 -7.28 -31.62
N ASP A 393 3.53 -8.14 -32.33
CA ASP A 393 2.36 -7.75 -33.12
C ASP A 393 1.03 -7.88 -32.36
N CYS A 394 1.05 -8.21 -31.06
CA CYS A 394 -0.14 -8.52 -30.26
C CYS A 394 -1.09 -9.59 -30.89
N ALA A 395 -0.54 -10.50 -31.67
CA ALA A 395 -1.24 -11.49 -32.49
C ALA A 395 -1.29 -12.88 -31.82
N TRP A 396 -1.95 -12.95 -30.65
CA TRP A 396 -2.08 -14.17 -29.85
C TRP A 396 -3.15 -15.15 -30.33
#